data_AF-A0A3D2XFI0-F1
#
_entry.id   AF-A0A3D2XFI0-F1
#
_cell.length_a   1.000
_cell.length_b   1.000
_cell.length_c   1.000
_cell.angle_alpha   90.00
_cell.angle_beta   90.00
_cell.angle_gamma   90.00
#
_symmetry.space_group_name_H-M   'P 1'
#
loop_
_entity.id
_entity.type
_entity.pdbx_description
1 polymer ?
#
loop_
_entity_poly.entity_id
_entity_poly.type
_entity_poly.pdbx_seq_one_letter_code
_entity_poly.pdbx_strand_id
1 'polypeptide(L)'
;ENPTEIVVMTFPASFTGKDSAGIDNYFLAQKGVYSNIVSLKSQTLCVTIDPRETNRATILSAARQYNQSIIEREPLSSRAECPVNLNAFRKITYALNIRK
;
A
#
# COMPACT_ATOMS: atom_id res chain seq x y z
N GLU A 1 12.40 10.92 11.73
CA GLU A 1 11.84 9.81 10.93
C GLU A 1 10.34 9.78 11.18
N ASN A 2 9.53 9.88 10.12
CA ASN A 2 8.11 9.63 10.25
C ASN A 2 7.94 8.12 10.36
N PRO A 3 7.23 7.60 11.39
CA PRO A 3 6.95 6.19 11.44
C PRO A 3 6.15 5.82 10.19
N THR A 4 6.48 4.70 9.56
CA THR A 4 5.78 4.22 8.37
C THR A 4 5.36 2.79 8.59
N GLU A 5 4.07 2.51 8.43
CA GLU A 5 3.51 1.15 8.46
C GLU A 5 3.08 0.76 7.04
N ILE A 6 3.22 -0.52 6.70
CA ILE A 6 2.80 -1.06 5.39
C ILE A 6 1.66 -2.05 5.62
N VAL A 7 0.51 -1.76 5.01
CA VAL A 7 -0.66 -2.65 4.98
C VAL A 7 -0.68 -3.37 3.64
N VAL A 8 -0.68 -4.70 3.68
CA VAL A 8 -0.71 -5.56 2.49
C VAL A 8 -2.08 -6.18 2.35
N MET A 9 -2.66 -6.04 1.17
CA MET A 9 -4.01 -6.48 0.83
C MET A 9 -3.99 -7.26 -0.49
N THR A 10 -5.00 -8.10 -0.69
CA THR A 10 -5.25 -8.77 -1.96
C THR A 10 -6.61 -8.36 -2.51
N PHE A 11 -6.71 -8.38 -3.84
CA PHE A 11 -7.94 -8.05 -4.57
C PHE A 11 -8.31 -9.20 -5.51
N PRO A 12 -9.58 -9.31 -5.94
CA PRO A 12 -10.02 -10.44 -6.75
C PRO A 12 -9.39 -10.45 -8.14
N ALA A 13 -9.25 -11.65 -8.73
CA ALA A 13 -8.66 -11.85 -10.06
C ALA A 13 -9.39 -11.12 -11.21
N SER A 14 -10.63 -10.66 -10.97
CA SER A 14 -11.41 -9.84 -11.90
C SER A 14 -10.95 -8.38 -11.96
N PHE A 15 -10.02 -7.93 -11.12
CA PHE A 15 -9.49 -6.57 -11.16
C PHE A 15 -8.80 -6.28 -12.51
N THR A 16 -9.26 -5.23 -13.17
CA THR A 16 -8.69 -4.77 -14.43
C THR A 16 -7.66 -3.66 -14.21
N GLY A 17 -6.94 -3.29 -15.27
CA GLY A 17 -6.07 -2.11 -15.27
C GLY A 17 -6.79 -0.81 -14.91
N LYS A 18 -8.07 -0.65 -15.30
CA LYS A 18 -8.86 0.53 -14.92
C LYS A 18 -9.14 0.55 -13.42
N ASP A 19 -9.46 -0.60 -12.84
CA ASP A 19 -9.70 -0.73 -11.40
C ASP A 19 -8.43 -0.45 -10.59
N SER A 20 -7.26 -0.82 -11.13
CA SER A 20 -5.96 -0.48 -10.51
C SER A 20 -5.70 1.03 -10.47
N ALA A 21 -6.08 1.80 -11.48
CA ALA A 21 -5.96 3.25 -11.44
C ALA A 21 -7.00 3.89 -10.50
N GLY A 22 -8.20 3.32 -10.42
CA GLY A 22 -9.25 3.78 -9.50
C GLY A 22 -8.85 3.61 -8.04
N ILE A 23 -8.35 2.43 -7.67
CA ILE A 23 -7.91 2.14 -6.31
C ILE A 23 -6.65 2.92 -5.94
N ASP A 24 -5.77 3.17 -6.91
CA ASP A 24 -4.57 3.99 -6.72
C ASP A 24 -4.94 5.42 -6.29
N ASN A 25 -5.81 6.06 -7.07
CA ASN A 25 -6.31 7.41 -6.76
C ASN A 25 -7.11 7.44 -5.45
N TYR A 26 -7.91 6.40 -5.16
CA TYR A 26 -8.70 6.33 -3.95
C TYR A 26 -7.85 6.36 -2.67
N PHE A 27 -6.74 5.60 -2.65
CA PHE A 27 -5.85 5.56 -1.49
C PHE A 27 -4.93 6.78 -1.38
N LEU A 28 -4.47 7.35 -2.50
CA LEU A 28 -3.68 8.59 -2.47
C LEU A 28 -4.50 9.79 -1.94
N ALA A 29 -5.83 9.73 -2.04
CA ALA A 29 -6.72 10.72 -1.45
C ALA A 29 -6.98 10.49 0.06
N GLN A 30 -6.59 9.34 0.62
CA GLN A 30 -6.78 9.07 2.05
C GLN A 30 -5.74 9.80 2.89
N LYS A 31 -6.19 10.39 4.00
CA LYS A 31 -5.31 11.07 4.94
C LYS A 31 -4.33 10.07 5.56
N GLY A 32 -3.07 10.49 5.70
CA GLY A 32 -2.02 9.65 6.27
C GLY A 32 -1.50 8.56 5.34
N VAL A 33 -1.91 8.50 4.07
CA VAL A 33 -1.29 7.61 3.07
C VAL A 33 -0.13 8.32 2.38
N TYR A 34 1.07 7.74 2.46
CA TYR A 34 2.27 8.25 1.79
C TYR A 34 2.41 7.74 0.36
N SER A 35 2.10 6.46 0.17
CA SER A 35 2.21 5.79 -1.13
C SER A 35 1.41 4.51 -1.14
N ASN A 36 1.02 4.08 -2.32
CA ASN A 36 0.43 2.79 -2.57
C ASN A 36 1.05 2.15 -3.82
N ILE A 37 0.96 0.82 -3.90
CA ILE A 37 1.48 0.03 -5.00
C ILE A 37 0.45 -1.04 -5.33
N VAL A 38 0.00 -1.03 -6.59
CA VAL A 38 -0.94 -2.03 -7.11
C VAL A 38 -0.19 -2.98 -8.05
N SER A 39 -0.30 -4.27 -7.80
CA SER A 39 0.28 -5.32 -8.63
C SER A 39 -0.80 -6.26 -9.14
N LEU A 40 -1.20 -6.08 -10.39
CA LEU A 40 -2.19 -6.94 -11.04
C LEU A 40 -1.68 -8.36 -11.25
N LYS A 41 -0.37 -8.54 -11.47
CA LYS A 41 0.25 -9.87 -11.67
C LYS A 41 0.15 -10.74 -10.42
N SER A 42 0.38 -10.16 -9.24
CA SER A 42 0.34 -10.86 -7.95
C SER A 42 -0.95 -10.60 -7.17
N GLN A 43 -1.91 -9.87 -7.76
CA GLN A 43 -3.17 -9.46 -7.13
C GLN A 43 -2.96 -8.82 -5.75
N THR A 44 -1.92 -8.00 -5.62
CA THR A 44 -1.48 -7.43 -4.34
C THR A 44 -1.58 -5.91 -4.36
N LEU A 45 -2.14 -5.34 -3.31
CA LEU A 45 -2.15 -3.92 -3.02
C LEU A 45 -1.32 -3.70 -1.75
N CYS A 46 -0.37 -2.78 -1.83
CA CYS A 46 0.37 -2.32 -0.66
C CYS A 46 0.09 -0.85 -0.42
N VAL A 47 -0.20 -0.48 0.83
CA VAL A 47 -0.44 0.90 1.23
C VAL A 47 0.51 1.25 2.36
N THR A 48 1.31 2.29 2.17
CA THR A 48 2.22 2.84 3.17
C THR A 48 1.55 4.01 3.87
N ILE A 49 1.47 3.95 5.19
CA ILE A 49 0.78 4.94 6.01
C ILE A 49 1.66 5.55 7.09
N ASP A 50 1.28 6.76 7.51
CA ASP A 50 1.74 7.37 8.76
C ASP A 50 0.84 6.91 9.92
N PRO A 51 1.34 6.10 10.87
CA PRO A 51 0.57 5.66 12.02
C PRO A 51 0.20 6.81 12.98
N ARG A 52 0.76 8.01 12.81
CA ARG A 52 0.36 9.22 13.56
C ARG A 52 -0.92 9.84 13.03
N GLU A 53 -1.25 9.61 11.75
CA GLU A 53 -2.41 10.21 11.09
C GLU A 53 -3.53 9.21 10.81
N THR A 54 -3.18 7.95 10.55
CA THR A 54 -4.14 6.88 10.24
C THR A 54 -3.64 5.56 10.81
N ASN A 55 -4.46 4.52 10.81
CA ASN A 55 -4.07 3.20 11.30
C ASN A 55 -4.49 2.11 10.31
N ARG A 56 -3.91 0.92 10.50
CA ARG A 56 -4.20 -0.28 9.68
C ARG A 56 -5.70 -0.56 9.57
N ALA A 57 -6.45 -0.49 10.67
CA ALA A 57 -7.89 -0.78 10.67
C ALA A 57 -8.68 0.21 9.81
N THR A 58 -8.32 1.50 9.83
CA THR A 58 -8.91 2.55 8.99
C THR A 58 -8.64 2.28 7.51
N ILE A 59 -7.42 1.89 7.15
CA ILE A 59 -7.06 1.55 5.76
C ILE A 59 -7.82 0.33 5.27
N LEU A 60 -7.94 -0.72 6.08
CA LEU A 60 -8.73 -1.90 5.75
C LEU A 60 -10.21 -1.58 5.61
N SER A 61 -10.74 -0.68 6.44
CA SER A 61 -12.12 -0.21 6.33
C SER A 61 -12.34 0.53 5.02
N ALA A 62 -11.43 1.45 4.66
CA ALA A 62 -11.48 2.16 3.38
C ALA A 62 -11.37 1.21 2.19
N ALA A 63 -10.51 0.19 2.27
CA ALA A 63 -10.39 -0.85 1.25
C ALA A 63 -11.71 -1.60 1.03
N ARG A 64 -12.37 -2.02 2.13
CA ARG A 64 -13.66 -2.71 2.07
C ARG A 64 -14.81 -1.82 1.59
N GLN A 65 -14.74 -0.51 1.86
CA GLN A 65 -15.69 0.47 1.32
C GLN A 65 -15.54 0.63 -0.19
N TYR A 66 -14.30 0.64 -0.69
CA TYR A 66 -14.04 0.67 -2.13
C TYR A 66 -14.48 -0.62 -2.80
N ASN A 67 -14.07 -1.77 -2.25
CA ASN A 67 -14.48 -3.08 -2.74
C ASN A 67 -14.41 -4.12 -1.62
N GLN A 68 -15.56 -4.73 -1.29
CA GLN A 68 -15.68 -5.72 -0.21
C GLN A 68 -14.86 -7.00 -0.44
N SER A 69 -14.47 -7.27 -1.69
CA SER A 69 -13.60 -8.40 -2.02
C SER A 69 -12.11 -8.13 -1.73
N ILE A 70 -11.75 -6.91 -1.32
CA ILE A 70 -10.39 -6.62 -0.86
C ILE A 70 -10.23 -7.14 0.56
N ILE A 71 -9.28 -8.04 0.74
CA ILE A 71 -8.98 -8.65 2.03
C ILE A 71 -7.55 -8.35 2.43
N GLU A 72 -7.34 -8.29 3.74
CA GLU A 72 -5.99 -8.21 4.27
C GLU A 72 -5.23 -9.51 4.02
N ARG A 73 -3.97 -9.39 3.63
CA ARG A 73 -3.07 -10.53 3.59
C ARG A 73 -2.30 -10.60 4.91
N GLU A 74 -2.27 -11.77 5.54
CA GLU A 74 -1.34 -12.00 6.65
C GLU A 74 0.10 -11.87 6.15
N PRO A 75 0.99 -11.17 6.88
CA PRO A 75 2.37 -11.04 6.47
C PRO A 75 3.03 -12.42 6.47
N LEU A 76 3.41 -12.92 5.29
CA LEU A 76 4.23 -14.11 5.19
C LEU A 76 5.61 -13.75 5.73
N SER A 77 5.99 -14.41 6.81
CA SER A 77 7.28 -14.21 7.44
C SER A 77 8.40 -14.25 6.37
N SER A 78 9.27 -13.23 6.41
CA SER A 78 10.61 -13.14 5.81
C SER A 78 10.83 -12.59 4.38
N ARG A 79 9.84 -12.15 3.59
CA ARG A 79 10.13 -11.51 2.28
C ARG A 79 9.31 -10.26 2.00
N ALA A 80 9.93 -9.28 1.35
CA ALA A 80 9.26 -8.06 0.87
C ALA A 80 8.09 -8.43 -0.05
N GLU A 81 6.86 -8.26 0.46
CA GLU A 81 5.63 -8.70 -0.23
C GLU A 81 5.10 -7.70 -1.26
N CYS A 82 5.62 -6.47 -1.24
CA CYS A 82 5.25 -5.43 -2.17
C CYS A 82 6.26 -5.39 -3.32
N PRO A 83 5.83 -5.43 -4.59
CA PRO A 83 6.73 -5.17 -5.70
C PRO A 83 7.27 -3.76 -5.51
N VAL A 84 8.55 -3.65 -5.19
CA VAL A 84 9.21 -2.39 -4.94
C VAL A 84 9.16 -1.54 -6.21
N ASN A 85 8.34 -0.49 -6.18
CA ASN A 85 8.44 0.57 -7.18
C ASN A 85 9.79 1.27 -6.95
N LEU A 86 10.78 0.97 -7.79
CA LEU A 86 12.14 1.49 -7.71
C LEU A 86 12.19 3.04 -7.68
N ASN A 87 11.15 3.72 -8.17
CA ASN A 87 11.04 5.18 -8.08
C ASN A 87 10.63 5.69 -6.69
N ALA A 88 9.86 4.92 -5.92
CA ALA A 88 9.54 5.25 -4.52
C ALA A 88 10.75 4.97 -3.60
N PHE A 89 11.55 3.95 -3.93
CA PHE A 89 12.79 3.68 -3.22
C PHE A 89 13.82 4.78 -3.37
N ARG A 90 13.90 5.53 -4.47
CA ARG A 90 14.80 6.70 -4.50
C ARG A 90 14.52 7.66 -3.35
N LYS A 91 13.26 7.94 -3.01
CA LYS A 91 12.93 8.80 -1.87
C LYS A 91 13.28 8.15 -0.51
N ILE A 92 13.11 6.83 -0.38
CA ILE A 92 13.44 6.08 0.85
C ILE A 92 14.96 5.89 1.01
N THR A 93 15.70 5.66 -0.07
CA THR A 93 17.16 5.54 -0.09
C THR A 93 17.82 6.89 0.18
N TYR A 94 17.27 8.01 -0.29
CA TYR A 94 17.72 9.34 0.16
C TYR A 94 17.43 9.52 1.66
N ALA A 95 16.30 9.07 2.19
CA ALA A 95 16.02 9.17 3.63
C ALA A 95 16.92 8.24 4.50
N LEU A 96 17.36 7.09 3.97
CA LEU A 96 18.23 6.13 4.68
C LEU A 96 19.73 6.42 4.51
N ASN A 97 20.18 7.11 3.45
CA ASN A 97 21.59 7.41 3.20
C ASN A 97 22.07 8.80 3.68
N ILE A 98 21.23 9.62 4.33
CA ILE A 98 21.67 10.90 4.93
C ILE A 98 22.04 10.73 6.43
N ARG A 99 22.39 9.52 6.85
CA ARG A 99 23.15 9.30 8.10
C ARG A 99 24.52 8.71 7.76
N LYS A 100 25.39 9.55 7.21
CA LYS A 100 26.84 9.47 7.40
C LYS A 100 27.33 10.83 7.84
#